data_AF-A8LPA3-F1
#
_entry.id   AF-A8LPA3-F1
#
_cell.length_a   1.000
_cell.length_b   1.000
_cell.length_c   1.000
_cell.angle_alpha   90.00
_cell.angle_beta   90.00
_cell.angle_gamma   90.00
#
_symmetry.space_group_name_H-M   'P 1'
#
loop_
_entity.id
_entity.type
_entity.pdbx_description
1 polymer ?
#
loop_
_entity_poly.entity_id
_entity_poly.type
_entity_poly.pdbx_seq_one_letter_code
_entity_poly.pdbx_strand_id
1 'polypeptide(L)'
;MRRQAEKDRFLAQIGWAQATVTPLAGDASLRSYDRVETHGKRAVLMNAPPDHGESTDPFLRIARHLSVIGLHPPAILGEDRSMGFLLLEDLGDRLFAREFERDPDLQHLCYTEALRALKTLHDHPAPELPGYGRAEMAQAAGLAATWYAGDPDAAVRLRKVMEEALATLDWSRHVPVLRDYHAENLIWCPEETGLRRVGLLDFQDAGLGHPVYDAASLLQDARRDLDPDLVARLSADCWSWFAADRAAFTQAFAVLGAQRALRILGVFARLSLHFDKPRYVDLIPRVWGQLQGNLDHPALRRLADTTHAILPEPSTAHLDDLKARAGSCPAL
;
A
#
# COMPACT_ATOMS: atom_id res chain seq x y z
N MET A 1 -10.32 -18.43 23.32
CA MET A 1 -11.65 -18.55 23.96
C MET A 1 -12.24 -17.20 24.36
N ARG A 2 -11.57 -16.37 25.17
CA ARG A 2 -12.08 -15.05 25.57
C ARG A 2 -12.40 -14.11 24.39
N ARG A 3 -11.45 -13.93 23.45
CA ARG A 3 -11.63 -13.03 22.30
C ARG A 3 -12.77 -13.45 21.38
N GLN A 4 -12.99 -14.75 21.20
CA GLN A 4 -14.12 -15.25 20.41
C GLN A 4 -15.45 -14.90 21.07
N ALA A 5 -15.59 -15.11 22.38
CA ALA A 5 -16.80 -14.71 23.11
C ALA A 5 -17.06 -13.20 23.06
N GLU A 6 -16.01 -12.38 23.02
CA GLU A 6 -16.12 -10.92 22.83
C GLU A 6 -16.62 -10.58 21.41
N LYS A 7 -16.10 -11.24 20.37
CA LYS A 7 -16.60 -11.11 18.98
C LYS A 7 -18.08 -11.50 18.89
N ASP A 8 -18.46 -12.65 19.43
CA ASP A 8 -19.83 -13.16 19.38
C ASP A 8 -20.81 -12.22 20.10
N ARG A 9 -20.40 -11.65 21.24
CA ARG A 9 -21.19 -10.65 21.98
C ARG A 9 -21.37 -9.38 21.17
N PHE A 10 -20.30 -8.85 20.59
CA PHE A 10 -20.36 -7.66 19.74
C PHE A 10 -21.32 -7.88 18.56
N LEU A 11 -21.16 -8.98 17.83
CA LEU A 11 -22.05 -9.34 16.72
C LEU A 11 -23.51 -9.45 17.16
N ALA A 12 -23.79 -10.10 18.30
CA ALA A 12 -25.15 -10.22 18.82
C ALA A 12 -25.77 -8.85 19.16
N GLN A 13 -25.01 -7.92 19.73
CA GLN A 13 -25.49 -6.58 20.10
C GLN A 13 -25.91 -5.74 18.89
N ILE A 14 -25.27 -5.94 17.74
CA ILE A 14 -25.55 -5.19 16.51
C ILE A 14 -26.46 -5.96 15.53
N GLY A 15 -27.14 -7.02 16.00
CA GLY A 15 -28.11 -7.76 15.19
C GLY A 15 -27.52 -8.82 14.27
N TRP A 16 -26.27 -9.22 14.50
CA TRP A 16 -25.55 -10.29 13.77
C TRP A 16 -25.36 -11.55 14.63
N ALA A 17 -26.30 -11.81 15.53
CA ALA A 17 -26.30 -13.04 16.33
C ALA A 17 -26.30 -14.29 15.43
N GLN A 18 -25.65 -15.37 15.91
CA GLN A 18 -25.55 -16.66 15.22
C GLN A 18 -24.92 -16.59 13.81
N ALA A 19 -24.14 -15.54 13.52
CA ALA A 19 -23.41 -15.45 12.26
C ALA A 19 -22.36 -16.56 12.14
N THR A 20 -22.22 -17.12 10.94
CA THR A 20 -21.08 -17.98 10.60
C THR A 20 -19.87 -17.08 10.38
N VAL A 21 -18.73 -17.43 10.98
CA VAL A 21 -17.49 -16.66 10.91
C VAL A 21 -16.44 -17.47 10.17
N THR A 22 -15.93 -16.93 9.06
CA THR A 22 -14.88 -17.55 8.24
C THR A 22 -13.68 -16.61 8.16
N PRO A 23 -12.47 -17.03 8.56
CA PRO A 23 -11.29 -16.19 8.46
C PRO A 23 -11.02 -15.75 7.01
N LEU A 24 -10.71 -14.47 6.82
CA LEU A 24 -10.11 -13.98 5.58
C LEU A 24 -8.59 -14.04 5.69
N ALA A 25 -7.90 -14.18 4.56
CA ALA A 25 -6.45 -14.18 4.54
C ALA A 25 -5.93 -12.85 5.11
N GLY A 26 -5.16 -12.91 6.20
CA GLY A 26 -4.47 -11.77 6.80
C GLY A 26 -3.01 -11.70 6.39
N ASP A 27 -2.43 -10.50 6.36
CA ASP A 27 -0.98 -10.31 6.23
C ASP A 27 -0.29 -10.20 7.62
N ALA A 28 0.89 -9.58 7.67
CA ALA A 28 1.79 -9.44 8.82
C ALA A 28 1.26 -8.54 9.95
N SER A 29 0.01 -8.06 9.85
CA SER A 29 -0.61 -7.21 10.86
C SER A 29 -1.17 -8.05 12.02
N LEU A 30 -1.24 -7.44 13.20
CA LEU A 30 -1.96 -7.99 14.35
C LEU A 30 -3.48 -7.85 14.21
N ARG A 31 -3.94 -7.05 13.24
CA ARG A 31 -5.36 -6.95 12.86
C ARG A 31 -5.79 -8.19 12.08
N SER A 32 -6.93 -8.76 12.43
CA SER A 32 -7.54 -9.87 11.70
C SER A 32 -8.87 -9.47 11.08
N TYR A 33 -9.18 -10.05 9.92
CA TYR A 33 -10.44 -9.86 9.23
C TYR A 33 -11.14 -11.21 9.08
N ASP A 34 -12.41 -11.26 9.47
CA ASP A 34 -13.24 -12.45 9.33
C ASP A 34 -14.49 -12.10 8.52
N ARG A 35 -14.80 -12.88 7.49
CA ARG A 35 -16.10 -12.78 6.81
C ARG A 35 -17.17 -13.34 7.74
N VAL A 36 -18.24 -12.59 7.92
CA VAL A 36 -19.39 -12.99 8.74
C VAL A 36 -20.66 -13.01 7.91
N GLU A 37 -21.47 -14.05 8.10
CA GLU A 37 -22.69 -14.28 7.32
C GLU A 37 -23.88 -14.59 8.23
N THR A 38 -25.00 -13.89 8.05
CA THR A 38 -26.24 -14.12 8.80
C THR A 38 -27.46 -13.76 7.94
N HIS A 39 -28.49 -14.60 7.94
CA HIS A 39 -29.76 -14.33 7.22
C HIS A 39 -29.59 -13.87 5.76
N GLY A 40 -28.63 -14.44 5.03
CA GLY A 40 -28.32 -14.06 3.63
C GLY A 40 -27.58 -12.71 3.47
N LYS A 41 -27.19 -12.07 4.57
CA LYS A 41 -26.32 -10.88 4.58
C LYS A 41 -24.87 -11.29 4.83
N ARG A 42 -23.94 -10.54 4.25
CA ARG A 42 -22.49 -10.73 4.36
C ARG A 42 -21.83 -9.44 4.81
N ALA A 43 -20.84 -9.55 5.68
CA ALA A 43 -20.04 -8.45 6.21
C ALA A 43 -18.63 -8.93 6.54
N VAL A 44 -17.74 -8.00 6.87
CA VAL A 44 -16.38 -8.29 7.35
C VAL A 44 -16.23 -7.76 8.77
N LEU A 45 -15.94 -8.65 9.71
CA LEU A 45 -15.54 -8.31 11.07
C LEU A 45 -14.04 -8.01 11.09
N MET A 46 -13.69 -6.76 11.36
CA MET A 46 -12.33 -6.36 11.70
C MET A 46 -12.13 -6.48 13.21
N ASN A 47 -10.99 -7.07 13.59
CA ASN A 47 -10.55 -7.20 14.97
C ASN A 47 -9.15 -6.60 15.11
N ALA A 48 -9.07 -5.45 15.79
CA ALA A 48 -7.86 -4.69 16.08
C ALA A 48 -7.65 -4.64 17.60
N PRO A 49 -6.98 -5.65 18.20
CA PRO A 49 -6.95 -5.82 19.65
C PRO A 49 -6.17 -4.69 20.37
N PRO A 50 -6.84 -3.86 21.21
CA PRO A 50 -6.23 -2.68 21.83
C PRO A 50 -5.06 -2.99 22.76
N ASP A 51 -5.06 -4.16 23.39
CA ASP A 51 -4.00 -4.63 24.30
C ASP A 51 -2.63 -4.77 23.60
N HIS A 52 -2.61 -4.74 22.27
CA HIS A 52 -1.40 -4.77 21.45
C HIS A 52 -1.07 -3.43 20.78
N GLY A 53 -1.70 -2.33 21.22
CA GLY A 53 -1.48 -0.98 20.67
C GLY A 53 -2.19 -0.70 19.35
N GLU A 54 -3.04 -1.63 18.88
CA GLU A 54 -3.88 -1.43 17.71
C GLU A 54 -5.05 -0.49 18.00
N SER A 55 -5.49 0.26 16.99
CA SER A 55 -6.63 1.18 17.10
C SER A 55 -7.49 1.14 15.84
N THR A 56 -8.81 1.25 16.01
CA THR A 56 -9.77 1.39 14.92
C THR A 56 -9.90 2.83 14.44
N ASP A 57 -9.37 3.81 15.18
CA ASP A 57 -9.57 5.23 14.92
C ASP A 57 -8.99 5.71 13.58
N PRO A 58 -7.76 5.30 13.17
CA PRO A 58 -7.23 5.67 11.86
C PRO A 58 -8.12 5.16 10.71
N PHE A 59 -8.58 3.91 10.80
CA PHE A 59 -9.50 3.33 9.83
C PHE A 59 -10.81 4.14 9.77
N LEU A 60 -11.47 4.36 10.92
CA LEU A 60 -12.74 5.08 10.99
C LEU A 60 -12.64 6.50 10.42
N ARG A 61 -11.57 7.23 10.76
CA ARG A 61 -11.34 8.60 10.28
C ARG A 61 -11.27 8.65 8.76
N ILE A 62 -10.50 7.76 8.16
CA ILE A 62 -10.24 7.78 6.71
C ILE A 62 -11.43 7.19 5.96
N ALA A 63 -12.06 6.11 6.45
CA ALA A 63 -13.28 5.55 5.88
C ALA A 63 -14.39 6.60 5.80
N ARG A 64 -14.66 7.31 6.91
CA ARG A 64 -15.69 8.37 6.93
C ARG A 64 -15.36 9.50 5.97
N HIS A 65 -14.10 9.91 5.87
CA HIS A 65 -13.67 10.92 4.90
C HIS A 65 -13.90 10.47 3.46
N LEU A 66 -13.44 9.27 3.10
CA LEU A 66 -13.59 8.68 1.76
C LEU A 66 -15.08 8.57 1.37
N SER A 67 -15.95 8.13 2.28
CA SER A 67 -17.40 8.08 2.04
C SER A 67 -18.01 9.45 1.77
N VAL A 68 -17.62 10.49 2.53
CA VAL A 68 -18.15 11.85 2.36
C VAL A 68 -17.81 12.44 1.00
N ILE A 69 -16.63 12.13 0.47
CA ILE A 69 -16.17 12.62 -0.84
C ILE A 69 -16.61 11.71 -2.00
N GLY A 70 -17.51 10.75 -1.75
CA GLY A 70 -18.11 9.89 -2.76
C GLY A 70 -17.23 8.72 -3.24
N LEU A 71 -16.14 8.42 -2.53
CA LEU A 71 -15.34 7.21 -2.75
C LEU A 71 -15.94 6.01 -2.01
N HIS A 72 -15.40 4.81 -2.25
CA HIS A 72 -15.98 3.56 -1.77
C HIS A 72 -15.07 2.77 -0.82
N PRO A 73 -14.87 3.26 0.42
CA PRO A 73 -14.40 2.40 1.50
C PRO A 73 -15.55 1.45 1.93
N PRO A 74 -15.26 0.36 2.66
CA PRO A 74 -16.30 -0.45 3.30
C PRO A 74 -17.18 0.43 4.21
N ALA A 75 -18.50 0.40 4.03
CA ALA A 75 -19.40 1.07 4.96
C ALA A 75 -19.26 0.50 6.38
N ILE A 76 -19.36 1.36 7.40
CA ILE A 76 -19.27 0.96 8.81
C ILE A 76 -20.68 0.55 9.26
N LEU A 77 -20.88 -0.75 9.50
CA LEU A 77 -22.15 -1.34 9.92
C LEU A 77 -22.32 -1.39 11.45
N GLY A 78 -21.20 -1.39 12.18
CA GLY A 78 -21.17 -1.37 13.64
C GLY A 78 -19.75 -1.13 14.18
N GLU A 79 -19.65 -0.53 15.37
CA GLU A 79 -18.37 -0.23 16.00
C GLU A 79 -18.40 -0.50 17.51
N ASP A 80 -17.35 -1.14 18.02
CA ASP A 80 -16.97 -1.14 19.43
C ASP A 80 -15.49 -0.78 19.52
N ARG A 81 -15.22 0.53 19.57
CA ARG A 81 -13.86 1.09 19.60
C ARG A 81 -13.09 0.69 20.86
N SER A 82 -13.80 0.50 21.98
CA SER A 82 -13.18 0.13 23.26
C SER A 82 -12.61 -1.28 23.22
N MET A 83 -13.29 -2.18 22.50
CA MET A 83 -12.85 -3.56 22.30
C MET A 83 -12.07 -3.74 21.01
N GLY A 84 -12.00 -2.74 20.14
CA GLY A 84 -11.29 -2.81 18.86
C GLY A 84 -12.01 -3.64 17.79
N PHE A 85 -13.34 -3.60 17.75
CA PHE A 85 -14.14 -4.29 16.74
C PHE A 85 -14.82 -3.30 15.80
N LEU A 86 -14.82 -3.64 14.51
CA LEU A 86 -15.66 -3.00 13.50
C LEU A 86 -16.37 -4.08 12.70
N LEU A 87 -17.65 -3.88 12.42
CA LEU A 87 -18.35 -4.63 11.40
C LEU A 87 -18.45 -3.75 10.15
N LEU A 88 -17.95 -4.26 9.04
CA LEU A 88 -17.78 -3.54 7.79
C LEU A 88 -18.60 -4.19 6.68
N GLU A 89 -19.02 -3.39 5.71
CA GLU A 89 -19.51 -3.88 4.43
C GLU A 89 -18.49 -4.84 3.80
N ASP A 90 -18.99 -5.90 3.17
CA ASP A 90 -18.15 -6.76 2.35
C ASP A 90 -18.21 -6.31 0.90
N LEU A 91 -17.10 -5.72 0.42
CA LEU A 91 -16.99 -5.16 -0.93
C LEU A 91 -16.95 -6.21 -2.05
N GLY A 92 -16.90 -7.50 -1.72
CA GLY A 92 -16.76 -8.58 -2.70
C GLY A 92 -15.36 -9.16 -2.76
N ASP A 93 -15.14 -10.05 -3.74
CA ASP A 93 -13.90 -10.82 -3.92
C ASP A 93 -13.18 -10.48 -5.24
N ARG A 94 -13.67 -9.48 -5.99
CA ARG A 94 -13.17 -9.08 -7.31
C ARG A 94 -11.95 -8.16 -7.21
N LEU A 95 -10.89 -8.66 -6.59
CA LEU A 95 -9.62 -7.94 -6.48
C LEU A 95 -9.11 -7.53 -7.86
N PHE A 96 -8.65 -6.28 -8.02
CA PHE A 96 -8.02 -5.82 -9.25
C PHE A 96 -6.90 -6.78 -9.69
N ALA A 97 -6.12 -7.30 -8.73
CA ALA A 97 -5.07 -8.26 -9.00
C ALA A 97 -5.55 -9.57 -9.71
N ARG A 98 -6.82 -9.94 -9.62
CA ARG A 98 -7.33 -11.17 -10.28
C ARG A 98 -8.34 -10.88 -11.37
N GLU A 99 -8.94 -9.70 -11.37
CA GLU A 99 -10.02 -9.37 -12.29
C GLU A 99 -9.54 -9.35 -13.75
N PHE A 100 -8.32 -8.88 -14.01
CA PHE A 100 -7.77 -8.79 -15.38
C PHE A 100 -7.31 -10.13 -15.96
N GLU A 101 -7.11 -11.14 -15.11
CA GLU A 101 -6.88 -12.52 -15.59
C GLU A 101 -8.17 -13.09 -16.23
N ARG A 102 -9.33 -12.58 -15.79
CA ARG A 102 -10.66 -12.98 -16.31
C ARG A 102 -11.08 -12.13 -17.51
N ASP A 103 -10.81 -10.83 -17.45
CA ASP A 103 -11.16 -9.87 -18.50
C ASP A 103 -10.04 -8.82 -18.65
N PRO A 104 -9.08 -9.05 -19.57
CA PRO A 104 -7.98 -8.13 -19.82
C PRO A 104 -8.43 -6.73 -20.28
N ASP A 105 -9.58 -6.61 -20.94
CA ASP A 105 -10.08 -5.34 -21.47
C ASP A 105 -10.52 -4.39 -20.35
N LEU A 106 -10.84 -4.91 -19.17
CA LEU A 106 -11.13 -4.11 -17.98
C LEU A 106 -9.90 -3.40 -17.40
N GLN A 107 -8.68 -3.88 -17.71
CA GLN A 107 -7.47 -3.37 -17.04
C GLN A 107 -7.31 -1.86 -17.22
N HIS A 108 -7.44 -1.36 -18.46
CA HIS A 108 -7.34 0.07 -18.72
C HIS A 108 -8.41 0.87 -17.97
N LEU A 109 -9.67 0.40 -18.01
CA LEU A 109 -10.79 1.05 -17.34
C LEU A 109 -10.58 1.10 -15.83
N CYS A 110 -10.29 -0.03 -15.19
CA CYS A 110 -10.14 -0.14 -13.75
C CYS A 110 -8.99 0.75 -13.23
N TYR A 111 -7.83 0.74 -13.89
CA TYR A 111 -6.71 1.62 -13.52
C TYR A 111 -7.05 3.09 -13.74
N THR A 112 -7.77 3.44 -14.81
CA THR A 112 -8.24 4.81 -15.04
C THR A 112 -9.17 5.29 -13.93
N GLU A 113 -10.13 4.46 -13.53
CA GLU A 113 -11.07 4.78 -12.45
C GLU A 113 -10.36 4.88 -11.09
N ALA A 114 -9.36 4.04 -10.83
CA ALA A 114 -8.51 4.15 -9.63
C ALA A 114 -7.71 5.47 -9.60
N LEU A 115 -7.11 5.87 -10.72
CA LEU A 115 -6.43 7.17 -10.82
C LEU A 115 -7.42 8.35 -10.66
N ARG A 116 -8.65 8.23 -11.15
CA ARG A 116 -9.72 9.23 -10.92
C ARG A 116 -10.17 9.28 -9.46
N ALA A 117 -10.17 8.15 -8.76
CA ALA A 117 -10.43 8.10 -7.32
C ALA A 117 -9.33 8.85 -6.55
N LEU A 118 -8.05 8.67 -6.90
CA LEU A 118 -6.94 9.47 -6.34
C LEU A 118 -7.09 10.96 -6.67
N LYS A 119 -7.44 11.31 -7.91
CA LYS A 119 -7.72 12.70 -8.26
C LYS A 119 -8.81 13.29 -7.36
N THR A 120 -9.90 12.56 -7.17
CA THR A 120 -11.02 12.98 -6.31
C THR A 120 -10.57 13.14 -4.86
N LEU A 121 -9.77 12.21 -4.34
CA LEU A 121 -9.16 12.33 -3.01
C LEU A 121 -8.33 13.61 -2.88
N HIS A 122 -7.53 13.94 -3.89
CA HIS A 122 -6.65 15.11 -3.88
C HIS A 122 -7.41 16.44 -4.08
N ASP A 123 -8.58 16.42 -4.71
CA ASP A 123 -9.41 17.62 -4.94
C ASP A 123 -10.20 18.04 -3.69
N HIS A 124 -10.24 17.20 -2.65
CA HIS A 124 -10.94 17.49 -1.39
C HIS A 124 -9.97 17.82 -0.25
N PRO A 125 -10.39 18.65 0.74
CA PRO A 125 -9.58 18.92 1.91
C PRO A 125 -9.26 17.64 2.69
N ALA A 126 -7.99 17.45 3.04
CA ALA A 126 -7.55 16.32 3.82
C ALA A 126 -8.19 16.31 5.22
N PRO A 127 -8.54 15.13 5.78
CA PRO A 127 -8.77 15.02 7.21
C PRO A 127 -7.44 15.22 7.97
N GLU A 128 -7.50 15.27 9.30
CA GLU A 128 -6.28 15.28 10.11
C GLU A 128 -5.47 14.00 9.88
N LEU A 129 -4.26 14.15 9.34
CA LEU A 129 -3.38 13.05 8.94
C LEU A 129 -1.93 13.39 9.32
N PRO A 130 -1.12 12.38 9.70
CA PRO A 130 0.29 12.59 9.95
C PRO A 130 1.01 13.03 8.67
N GLY A 131 2.05 13.85 8.82
CA GLY A 131 2.90 14.22 7.68
C GLY A 131 3.68 13.01 7.17
N TYR A 132 3.62 12.75 5.86
CA TYR A 132 4.39 11.72 5.18
C TYR A 132 5.32 12.38 4.16
N GLY A 133 6.39 12.97 4.69
CA GLY A 133 7.29 13.84 3.95
C GLY A 133 8.67 13.24 3.69
N ARG A 134 9.56 14.08 3.18
CA ARG A 134 10.92 13.72 2.74
C ARG A 134 11.73 12.93 3.77
N ALA A 135 11.75 13.38 5.02
CA ALA A 135 12.55 12.76 6.08
C ALA A 135 12.11 11.31 6.38
N GLU A 136 10.80 11.08 6.53
CA GLU A 136 10.25 9.74 6.77
C GLU A 136 10.48 8.83 5.56
N MET A 137 10.24 9.34 4.35
CA MET A 137 10.47 8.59 3.10
C MET A 137 11.95 8.19 2.92
N ALA A 138 12.88 9.11 3.20
CA ALA A 138 14.31 8.85 3.14
C ALA A 138 14.76 7.84 4.21
N GLN A 139 14.21 7.92 5.41
CA GLN A 139 14.46 6.93 6.47
C GLN A 139 13.98 5.55 6.04
N ALA A 140 12.78 5.45 5.46
CA ALA A 140 12.23 4.19 4.97
C ALA A 140 13.04 3.57 3.82
N ALA A 141 13.65 4.39 2.95
CA ALA A 141 14.54 3.90 1.90
C ALA A 141 15.82 3.25 2.46
N GLY A 142 16.29 3.70 3.64
CA GLY A 142 17.42 3.10 4.35
C GLY A 142 17.23 1.63 4.71
N LEU A 143 15.98 1.14 4.76
CA LEU A 143 15.68 -0.28 4.99
C LEU A 143 16.34 -1.19 3.95
N ALA A 144 16.53 -0.74 2.71
CA ALA A 144 17.23 -1.52 1.69
C ALA A 144 18.66 -1.85 2.10
N ALA A 145 19.41 -0.85 2.60
CA ALA A 145 20.77 -1.07 3.05
C ALA A 145 20.79 -1.99 4.29
N THR A 146 19.94 -1.72 5.27
CA THR A 146 19.89 -2.48 6.52
C THR A 146 19.51 -3.94 6.32
N TRP A 147 18.43 -4.21 5.57
CA TRP A 147 17.82 -5.55 5.51
C TRP A 147 18.16 -6.33 4.26
N TYR A 148 18.19 -5.65 3.10
CA TYR A 148 18.46 -6.32 1.83
C TYR A 148 19.97 -6.47 1.60
N ALA A 149 20.76 -5.42 1.78
CA ALA A 149 22.23 -5.51 1.69
C ALA A 149 22.90 -6.07 2.96
N GLY A 150 22.22 -6.01 4.11
CA GLY A 150 22.82 -6.41 5.39
C GLY A 150 23.88 -5.44 5.90
N ASP A 151 23.84 -4.17 5.48
CA ASP A 151 24.77 -3.11 5.87
C ASP A 151 24.01 -1.92 6.51
N PRO A 152 23.78 -1.96 7.83
CA PRO A 152 23.14 -0.86 8.55
C PRO A 152 23.91 0.47 8.49
N ASP A 153 25.24 0.43 8.39
CA ASP A 153 26.09 1.63 8.36
C ASP A 153 25.92 2.37 7.03
N ALA A 154 25.70 1.63 5.94
CA ALA A 154 25.37 2.21 4.63
C ALA A 154 23.99 2.88 4.58
N ALA A 155 23.07 2.57 5.50
CA ALA A 155 21.73 3.18 5.52
C ALA A 155 21.77 4.70 5.67
N VAL A 156 22.77 5.24 6.39
CA VAL A 156 22.96 6.69 6.54
C VAL A 156 23.28 7.35 5.20
N ARG A 157 24.16 6.72 4.39
CA ARG A 157 24.53 7.23 3.06
C ARG A 157 23.33 7.18 2.12
N LEU A 158 22.62 6.05 2.08
CA LEU A 158 21.45 5.87 1.23
C LEU A 158 20.31 6.85 1.60
N ARG A 159 20.03 7.02 2.89
CA ARG A 159 19.06 8.01 3.39
C ARG A 159 19.40 9.41 2.89
N LYS A 160 20.66 9.83 3.02
CA LYS A 160 21.09 11.17 2.62
C LYS A 160 20.85 11.43 1.13
N VAL A 161 21.27 10.51 0.25
CA VAL A 161 21.08 10.70 -1.20
C VAL A 161 19.61 10.59 -1.61
N MET A 162 18.81 9.80 -0.90
CA MET A 162 17.36 9.76 -1.11
C MET A 162 16.71 11.08 -0.70
N GLU A 163 17.10 11.66 0.44
CA GLU A 163 16.59 12.96 0.89
C GLU A 163 16.93 14.08 -0.11
N GLU A 164 18.14 14.07 -0.66
CA GLU A 164 18.56 15.00 -1.73
C GLU A 164 17.69 14.84 -2.98
N ALA A 165 17.43 13.61 -3.44
CA ALA A 165 16.55 13.35 -4.58
C ALA A 165 15.10 13.80 -4.30
N LEU A 166 14.56 13.51 -3.11
CA LEU A 166 13.22 13.97 -2.71
C LEU A 166 13.13 15.50 -2.60
N ALA A 167 14.22 16.17 -2.24
CA ALA A 167 14.28 17.64 -2.18
C ALA A 167 14.23 18.31 -3.55
N THR A 168 14.39 17.57 -4.65
CA THR A 168 14.23 18.11 -6.02
C THR A 168 12.77 18.26 -6.46
N LEU A 169 11.82 17.67 -5.72
CA LEU A 169 10.39 17.72 -6.04
C LEU A 169 9.73 18.97 -5.47
N ASP A 170 8.59 19.36 -6.03
CA ASP A 170 7.74 20.40 -5.47
C ASP A 170 6.85 19.85 -4.35
N TRP A 171 7.11 20.30 -3.12
CA TRP A 171 6.33 19.94 -1.93
C TRP A 171 5.37 21.06 -1.50
N SER A 172 5.10 22.05 -2.36
CA SER A 172 4.18 23.16 -2.06
C SER A 172 2.75 22.67 -1.81
N ARG A 173 2.38 21.54 -2.42
CA ARG A 173 1.08 20.89 -2.27
C ARG A 173 1.22 19.53 -1.58
N HIS A 174 0.61 19.39 -0.41
CA HIS A 174 0.43 18.11 0.27
C HIS A 174 -1.01 17.64 0.13
N VAL A 175 -1.20 16.35 -0.13
CA VAL A 175 -2.52 15.72 -0.29
C VAL A 175 -2.61 14.45 0.56
N PRO A 176 -3.82 13.96 0.88
CA PRO A 176 -3.97 12.62 1.43
C PRO A 176 -3.35 11.60 0.48
N VAL A 177 -2.45 10.76 1.01
CA VAL A 177 -1.94 9.58 0.33
C VAL A 177 -2.26 8.36 1.19
N LEU A 178 -2.86 7.34 0.58
CA LEU A 178 -3.29 6.11 1.22
C LEU A 178 -2.13 5.14 1.47
N ARG A 179 -0.99 5.36 0.79
CA ARG A 179 0.31 4.68 0.93
C ARG A 179 0.38 3.25 0.43
N ASP A 180 -0.68 2.46 0.62
CA ASP A 180 -0.83 1.08 0.16
C ASP A 180 -1.87 0.97 -0.97
N TYR A 181 -1.85 1.95 -1.88
CA TYR A 181 -2.73 2.03 -3.05
C TYR A 181 -2.19 1.18 -4.21
N HIS A 182 -2.62 -0.08 -4.29
CA HIS A 182 -2.18 -1.05 -5.30
C HIS A 182 -3.25 -2.13 -5.57
N ALA A 183 -3.06 -2.97 -6.59
CA ALA A 183 -4.12 -3.85 -7.11
C ALA A 183 -4.62 -4.93 -6.12
N GLU A 184 -3.84 -5.29 -5.11
CA GLU A 184 -4.27 -6.21 -4.04
C GLU A 184 -5.15 -5.52 -2.97
N ASN A 185 -5.24 -4.19 -2.96
CA ASN A 185 -6.03 -3.40 -2.01
C ASN A 185 -7.19 -2.66 -2.69
N LEU A 186 -7.50 -3.03 -3.94
CA LEU A 186 -8.59 -2.47 -4.72
C LEU A 186 -9.56 -3.58 -5.15
N ILE A 187 -10.86 -3.34 -4.94
CA ILE A 187 -11.93 -4.25 -5.36
C ILE A 187 -12.70 -3.61 -6.51
N TRP A 188 -12.95 -4.38 -7.57
CA TRP A 188 -13.83 -3.96 -8.65
C TRP A 188 -15.29 -4.29 -8.29
N CYS A 189 -16.12 -3.26 -8.20
CA CYS A 189 -17.55 -3.36 -7.85
C CYS A 189 -18.41 -2.94 -9.05
N PRO A 190 -18.56 -3.75 -10.12
CA PRO A 190 -19.24 -3.31 -11.35
C PRO A 190 -20.72 -2.99 -11.22
N GLU A 191 -21.36 -3.45 -10.15
CA GLU A 191 -22.75 -3.19 -9.80
C GLU A 191 -22.93 -1.79 -9.22
N GLU A 192 -21.85 -1.13 -8.80
CA GLU A 192 -21.81 0.27 -8.37
C GLU A 192 -21.70 1.22 -9.57
N THR A 193 -21.90 2.52 -9.31
CA THR A 193 -21.82 3.56 -10.35
C THR A 193 -20.67 4.54 -10.11
N GLY A 194 -20.10 5.07 -11.20
CA GLY A 194 -18.99 6.02 -11.13
C GLY A 194 -17.78 5.48 -10.37
N LEU A 195 -17.19 6.31 -9.52
CA LEU A 195 -16.00 5.98 -8.74
C LEU A 195 -16.26 4.93 -7.65
N ARG A 196 -17.52 4.68 -7.29
CA ARG A 196 -17.86 3.60 -6.36
C ARG A 196 -17.60 2.21 -6.93
N ARG A 197 -17.32 2.10 -8.23
CA ARG A 197 -16.81 0.84 -8.81
C ARG A 197 -15.41 0.46 -8.33
N VAL A 198 -14.70 1.38 -7.67
CA VAL A 198 -13.38 1.14 -7.08
C VAL A 198 -13.51 1.09 -5.56
N GLY A 199 -13.70 -0.12 -5.04
CA GLY A 199 -13.65 -0.42 -3.61
C GLY A 199 -12.23 -0.23 -3.06
N LEU A 200 -12.08 0.50 -1.96
CA LEU A 200 -10.80 0.88 -1.36
C LEU A 200 -10.57 0.12 -0.06
N LEU A 201 -9.46 -0.60 0.05
CA LEU A 201 -9.05 -1.29 1.27
C LEU A 201 -7.72 -0.74 1.80
N ASP A 202 -7.37 -1.13 3.03
CA ASP A 202 -6.04 -0.96 3.63
C ASP A 202 -5.50 0.49 3.60
N PHE A 203 -6.37 1.45 3.92
CA PHE A 203 -6.06 2.88 3.87
C PHE A 203 -5.73 3.48 5.24
N GLN A 204 -5.77 2.71 6.33
CA GLN A 204 -5.67 3.23 7.70
C GLN A 204 -4.31 3.89 8.04
N ASP A 205 -3.28 3.61 7.24
CA ASP A 205 -1.93 4.16 7.41
C ASP A 205 -1.72 5.47 6.64
N ALA A 206 -2.78 6.05 6.05
CA ALA A 206 -2.71 7.25 5.23
C ALA A 206 -2.00 8.44 5.92
N GLY A 207 -1.39 9.29 5.11
CA GLY A 207 -0.69 10.49 5.56
C GLY A 207 -0.84 11.67 4.58
N LEU A 208 -0.25 12.81 4.90
CA LEU A 208 -0.11 13.95 4.01
C LEU A 208 1.20 13.85 3.23
N GLY A 209 1.12 13.54 1.94
CA GLY A 209 2.29 13.28 1.11
C GLY A 209 2.25 13.98 -0.25
N HIS A 210 3.18 13.58 -1.12
CA HIS A 210 3.30 14.13 -2.47
C HIS A 210 2.20 13.56 -3.40
N PRO A 211 1.54 14.37 -4.25
CA PRO A 211 0.39 13.94 -5.06
C PRO A 211 0.66 12.79 -6.04
N VAL A 212 1.91 12.56 -6.42
CA VAL A 212 2.30 11.47 -7.33
C VAL A 212 2.51 10.13 -6.59
N TYR A 213 2.55 10.12 -5.26
CA TYR A 213 2.95 8.93 -4.48
C TYR A 213 2.05 7.71 -4.73
N ASP A 214 0.73 7.87 -4.64
CA ASP A 214 -0.21 6.75 -4.84
C ASP A 214 -0.43 6.39 -6.32
N ALA A 215 -0.11 7.30 -7.24
CA ALA A 215 -0.05 6.96 -8.66
C ALA A 215 1.18 6.08 -8.95
N ALA A 216 2.34 6.40 -8.35
CA ALA A 216 3.55 5.57 -8.42
C ALA A 216 3.34 4.21 -7.73
N SER A 217 2.87 4.23 -6.46
CA SER A 217 1.76 3.38 -5.99
C SER A 217 1.35 2.18 -6.86
N LEU A 218 0.30 2.52 -7.61
CA LEU A 218 -0.51 1.68 -8.47
C LEU A 218 0.21 1.28 -9.76
N LEU A 219 0.91 2.21 -10.42
CA LEU A 219 1.50 2.00 -11.74
C LEU A 219 2.87 1.31 -11.70
N GLN A 220 3.51 1.28 -10.53
CA GLN A 220 4.72 0.51 -10.25
C GLN A 220 4.44 -0.47 -9.10
N ASP A 221 3.42 -1.32 -9.27
CA ASP A 221 3.03 -2.32 -8.28
C ASP A 221 4.12 -3.41 -8.17
N ALA A 222 4.69 -3.59 -6.98
CA ALA A 222 5.70 -4.61 -6.70
C ALA A 222 5.19 -6.06 -6.89
N ARG A 223 3.87 -6.26 -6.95
CA ARG A 223 3.24 -7.58 -7.01
C ARG A 223 2.81 -7.98 -8.41
N ARG A 224 2.90 -7.09 -9.40
CA ARG A 224 2.40 -7.32 -10.76
C ARG A 224 3.28 -6.67 -11.81
N ASP A 225 3.44 -7.34 -12.95
CA ASP A 225 4.03 -6.73 -14.14
C ASP A 225 2.93 -6.06 -14.95
N LEU A 226 2.95 -4.72 -14.95
CA LEU A 226 2.12 -3.94 -15.85
C LEU A 226 2.85 -3.75 -17.17
N ASP A 227 2.12 -3.89 -18.26
CA ASP A 227 2.60 -3.57 -19.60
C ASP A 227 3.12 -2.12 -19.62
N PRO A 228 4.41 -1.88 -19.98
CA PRO A 228 4.96 -0.54 -20.10
C PRO A 228 4.12 0.39 -20.99
N ASP A 229 3.48 -0.14 -22.05
CA ASP A 229 2.63 0.65 -22.93
C ASP A 229 1.34 1.09 -22.22
N LEU A 230 0.78 0.25 -21.35
CA LEU A 230 -0.36 0.61 -20.50
C LEU A 230 0.04 1.70 -19.50
N VAL A 231 1.18 1.55 -18.83
CA VAL A 231 1.68 2.55 -17.87
C VAL A 231 1.94 3.89 -18.57
N ALA A 232 2.53 3.87 -19.76
CA ALA A 232 2.78 5.06 -20.56
C ALA A 232 1.48 5.77 -20.97
N ARG A 233 0.48 5.02 -21.45
CA ARG A 233 -0.85 5.57 -21.80
C ARG A 233 -1.53 6.20 -20.59
N LEU A 234 -1.65 5.46 -19.48
CA LEU A 234 -2.28 5.96 -18.25
C LEU A 234 -1.57 7.22 -17.74
N SER A 235 -0.24 7.21 -17.71
CA SER A 235 0.57 8.37 -17.31
C SER A 235 0.33 9.58 -18.23
N ALA A 236 0.25 9.37 -19.54
CA ALA A 236 -0.02 10.42 -20.51
C ALA A 236 -1.43 11.03 -20.35
N ASP A 237 -2.40 10.24 -19.91
CA ASP A 237 -3.79 10.65 -19.70
C ASP A 237 -3.98 11.39 -18.36
N CYS A 238 -3.22 11.03 -17.32
CA CYS A 238 -3.48 11.50 -15.96
C CYS A 238 -2.41 12.43 -15.34
N TRP A 239 -1.25 12.65 -15.98
CA TRP A 239 -0.16 13.43 -15.36
C TRP A 239 -0.62 14.78 -14.80
N SER A 240 -1.53 15.47 -15.49
CA SER A 240 -2.02 16.81 -15.13
C SER A 240 -2.92 16.82 -13.89
N TRP A 241 -3.34 15.65 -13.42
CA TRP A 241 -4.09 15.51 -12.17
C TRP A 241 -3.17 15.55 -10.94
N PHE A 242 -1.87 15.26 -11.13
CA PHE A 242 -0.93 15.04 -10.03
C PHE A 242 0.26 16.02 -10.04
N ALA A 243 0.54 16.68 -11.17
CA ALA A 243 1.66 17.61 -11.29
C ALA A 243 1.32 18.82 -12.16
N ALA A 244 2.11 19.89 -12.02
CA ALA A 244 1.94 21.13 -12.77
C ALA A 244 2.22 20.97 -14.28
N ASP A 245 3.20 20.13 -14.63
CA ASP A 245 3.56 19.82 -16.01
C ASP A 245 4.06 18.36 -16.14
N ARG A 246 4.29 17.93 -17.38
CA ARG A 246 4.77 16.56 -17.69
C ARG A 246 6.14 16.28 -17.12
N ALA A 247 7.07 17.23 -17.14
CA ALA A 247 8.43 17.02 -16.64
C ALA A 247 8.43 16.84 -15.12
N ALA A 248 7.65 17.66 -14.40
CA ALA A 248 7.43 17.53 -12.97
C ALA A 248 6.80 16.17 -12.60
N PHE A 249 5.80 15.71 -13.37
CA PHE A 249 5.23 14.38 -13.19
C PHE A 249 6.27 13.28 -13.39
N THR A 250 7.00 13.29 -14.52
CA THR A 250 7.99 12.27 -14.84
C THR A 250 9.10 12.20 -13.79
N GLN A 251 9.62 13.34 -13.34
CA GLN A 251 10.63 13.39 -12.29
C GLN A 251 10.08 12.87 -10.96
N ALA A 252 8.89 13.33 -10.53
CA ALA A 252 8.27 12.86 -9.30
C ALA A 252 7.94 11.36 -9.34
N PHE A 253 7.47 10.86 -10.47
CA PHE A 253 7.15 9.45 -10.68
C PHE A 253 8.41 8.59 -10.53
N ALA A 254 9.54 9.01 -11.12
CA ALA A 254 10.82 8.33 -10.98
C ALA A 254 11.36 8.40 -9.54
N VAL A 255 11.39 9.58 -8.92
CA VAL A 255 11.93 9.78 -7.56
C VAL A 255 11.13 9.01 -6.51
N LEU A 256 9.79 9.09 -6.55
CA LEU A 256 8.93 8.39 -5.61
C LEU A 256 8.87 6.89 -5.91
N GLY A 257 8.96 6.50 -7.18
CA GLY A 257 9.12 5.12 -7.60
C GLY A 257 10.38 4.47 -7.02
N ALA A 258 11.54 5.13 -7.17
CA ALA A 258 12.80 4.67 -6.58
C ALA A 258 12.73 4.60 -5.05
N GLN A 259 12.15 5.61 -4.40
CA GLN A 259 11.95 5.61 -2.95
C GLN A 259 11.12 4.42 -2.48
N ARG A 260 10.00 4.15 -3.16
CA ARG A 260 9.13 3.02 -2.84
C ARG A 260 9.84 1.69 -3.08
N ALA A 261 10.54 1.54 -4.19
CA ALA A 261 11.27 0.32 -4.50
C ALA A 261 12.35 0.04 -3.45
N LEU A 262 13.14 1.04 -3.03
CA LEU A 262 14.11 0.90 -1.94
C LEU A 262 13.44 0.48 -0.63
N ARG A 263 12.34 1.15 -0.23
CA ARG A 263 11.57 0.76 0.96
C ARG A 263 11.11 -0.70 0.86
N ILE A 264 10.54 -1.10 -0.27
CA ILE A 264 9.96 -2.43 -0.48
C ILE A 264 11.05 -3.52 -0.47
N LEU A 265 12.21 -3.30 -1.11
CA LEU A 265 13.35 -4.23 -1.03
C LEU A 265 13.72 -4.53 0.42
N GLY A 266 13.87 -3.47 1.22
CA GLY A 266 14.16 -3.60 2.65
C GLY A 266 13.04 -4.31 3.43
N VAL A 267 11.78 -3.99 3.15
CA VAL A 267 10.62 -4.63 3.79
C VAL A 267 10.53 -6.11 3.44
N PHE A 268 10.71 -6.51 2.18
CA PHE A 268 10.64 -7.91 1.76
C PHE A 268 11.79 -8.74 2.35
N ALA A 269 13.01 -8.19 2.35
CA ALA A 269 14.14 -8.82 3.03
C ALA A 269 13.87 -8.98 4.54
N ARG A 270 13.33 -7.94 5.21
CA ARG A 270 12.93 -8.01 6.61
C ARG A 270 11.82 -9.04 6.87
N LEU A 271 10.83 -9.14 5.98
CA LEU A 271 9.77 -10.15 6.07
C LEU A 271 10.34 -11.56 6.03
N SER A 272 11.37 -11.82 5.23
CA SER A 272 12.11 -13.09 5.28
C SER A 272 12.88 -13.24 6.59
N LEU A 273 13.86 -12.35 6.83
CA LEU A 273 14.87 -12.51 7.87
C LEU A 273 14.31 -12.42 9.30
N HIS A 274 13.32 -11.55 9.53
CA HIS A 274 12.75 -11.29 10.86
C HIS A 274 11.41 -12.01 11.06
N PHE A 275 10.53 -11.99 10.06
CA PHE A 275 9.16 -12.50 10.20
C PHE A 275 8.92 -13.92 9.66
N ASP A 276 9.98 -14.61 9.21
CA ASP A 276 9.93 -15.97 8.64
C ASP A 276 8.93 -16.08 7.47
N LYS A 277 8.93 -15.09 6.57
CA LYS A 277 8.10 -15.06 5.36
C LYS A 277 8.97 -15.05 4.09
N PRO A 278 9.68 -16.16 3.78
CA PRO A 278 10.62 -16.22 2.65
C PRO A 278 9.96 -16.01 1.27
N ARG A 279 8.65 -16.26 1.13
CA ARG A 279 7.90 -16.04 -0.11
C ARG A 279 7.96 -14.61 -0.66
N TYR A 280 8.23 -13.59 0.18
CA TYR A 280 8.35 -12.22 -0.30
C TYR A 280 9.66 -11.97 -1.05
N VAL A 281 10.67 -12.83 -0.86
CA VAL A 281 11.94 -12.77 -1.62
C VAL A 281 11.69 -13.01 -3.10
N ASP A 282 10.66 -13.80 -3.46
CA ASP A 282 10.30 -14.07 -4.87
C ASP A 282 9.85 -12.81 -5.63
N LEU A 283 9.45 -11.76 -4.91
CA LEU A 283 9.02 -10.49 -5.49
C LEU A 283 10.19 -9.51 -5.70
N ILE A 284 11.35 -9.76 -5.09
CA ILE A 284 12.51 -8.85 -5.13
C ILE A 284 13.02 -8.57 -6.56
N PRO A 285 13.16 -9.56 -7.47
CA PRO A 285 13.63 -9.28 -8.83
C PRO A 285 12.80 -8.24 -9.57
N ARG A 286 11.48 -8.26 -9.38
CA ARG A 286 10.58 -7.27 -9.98
C ARG A 286 10.81 -5.87 -9.40
N VAL A 287 10.86 -5.77 -8.07
CA VAL A 287 11.10 -4.50 -7.37
C VAL A 287 12.46 -3.93 -7.76
N TRP A 288 13.47 -4.79 -7.94
CA TRP A 288 14.77 -4.38 -8.46
C TRP A 288 14.68 -3.82 -9.88
N GLY A 289 13.97 -4.49 -10.79
CA GLY A 289 13.74 -3.97 -12.15
C GLY A 289 13.05 -2.60 -12.16
N GLN A 290 12.04 -2.41 -11.31
CA GLN A 290 11.38 -1.13 -11.11
C GLN A 290 12.35 -0.06 -10.56
N LEU A 291 13.20 -0.42 -9.59
CA LEU A 291 14.23 0.46 -9.07
C LEU A 291 15.19 0.90 -10.18
N GLN A 292 15.71 -0.04 -10.98
CA GLN A 292 16.63 0.28 -12.08
C GLN A 292 15.99 1.21 -13.10
N GLY A 293 14.76 0.93 -13.55
CA GLY A 293 14.05 1.78 -14.50
C GLY A 293 13.79 3.20 -13.97
N ASN A 294 13.57 3.36 -12.66
CA ASN A 294 13.47 4.68 -12.05
C ASN A 294 14.85 5.38 -11.98
N LEU A 295 15.91 4.64 -11.61
CA LEU A 295 17.28 5.15 -11.49
C LEU A 295 17.88 5.64 -12.81
N ASP A 296 17.36 5.20 -13.95
CA ASP A 296 17.73 5.70 -15.28
C ASP A 296 17.36 7.18 -15.49
N HIS A 297 16.45 7.73 -14.67
CA HIS A 297 16.07 9.14 -14.76
C HIS A 297 17.26 10.06 -14.39
N PRO A 298 17.58 11.10 -15.19
CA PRO A 298 18.77 11.95 -14.95
C PRO A 298 18.84 12.59 -13.57
N ALA A 299 17.69 12.95 -12.99
CA ALA A 299 17.61 13.52 -11.63
C ALA A 299 18.07 12.55 -10.52
N LEU A 300 18.18 11.25 -10.81
CA LEU A 300 18.52 10.20 -9.85
C LEU A 300 19.94 9.67 -9.99
N ARG A 301 20.80 10.27 -10.83
CA ARG A 301 22.17 9.80 -11.08
C ARG A 301 22.97 9.51 -9.79
N ARG A 302 22.93 10.43 -8.83
CA ARG A 302 23.64 10.24 -7.54
C ARG A 302 23.04 9.13 -6.69
N LEU A 303 21.71 8.97 -6.71
CA LEU A 303 21.04 7.85 -6.05
C LEU A 303 21.41 6.53 -6.73
N ALA A 304 21.49 6.52 -8.06
CA ALA A 304 21.86 5.33 -8.83
C ALA A 304 23.28 4.85 -8.46
N ASP A 305 24.27 5.74 -8.56
CA ASP A 305 25.67 5.42 -8.22
C ASP A 305 25.79 4.90 -6.78
N THR A 306 25.08 5.53 -5.84
CA THR A 306 25.09 5.12 -4.42
C THR A 306 24.39 3.78 -4.21
N THR A 307 23.27 3.54 -4.91
CA THR A 307 22.51 2.30 -4.80
C THR A 307 23.30 1.14 -5.36
N HIS A 308 23.94 1.28 -6.53
CA HIS A 308 24.79 0.24 -7.13
C HIS A 308 26.03 -0.08 -6.30
N ALA A 309 26.54 0.90 -5.54
CA ALA A 309 27.67 0.68 -4.64
C ALA A 309 27.30 -0.04 -3.33
N ILE A 310 26.03 0.02 -2.91
CA ILE A 310 25.57 -0.50 -1.60
C ILE A 310 24.77 -1.80 -1.76
N LEU A 311 23.83 -1.84 -2.71
CA LEU A 311 22.87 -2.93 -2.81
C LEU A 311 23.38 -4.01 -3.77
N PRO A 312 23.39 -5.29 -3.35
CA PRO A 312 23.70 -6.39 -4.25
C PRO A 312 22.58 -6.57 -5.29
N GLU A 313 22.96 -6.95 -6.51
CA GLU A 313 21.98 -7.42 -7.50
C GLU A 313 21.25 -8.67 -6.97
N PRO A 314 19.97 -8.87 -7.34
CA PRO A 314 19.16 -10.01 -6.89
C PRO A 314 19.53 -11.30 -7.64
N SER A 315 20.79 -11.69 -7.56
CA SER A 315 21.28 -12.96 -8.09
C SER A 315 20.62 -14.14 -7.37
N THR A 316 20.53 -15.30 -8.04
CA THR A 316 19.99 -16.53 -7.43
C THR A 316 20.65 -16.83 -6.08
N ALA A 317 21.98 -16.70 -5.99
CA ALA A 317 22.73 -16.92 -4.76
C ALA A 317 22.31 -15.97 -3.63
N HIS A 318 22.10 -14.69 -3.93
CA HIS A 318 21.67 -13.71 -2.92
C HIS A 318 20.24 -13.97 -2.44
N LEU A 319 19.32 -14.27 -3.36
CA LEU A 319 17.93 -14.56 -3.02
C LEU A 319 17.80 -15.86 -2.22
N ASP A 320 18.55 -16.89 -2.59
CA ASP A 320 18.58 -18.16 -1.86
C ASP A 320 19.15 -17.99 -0.45
N ASP A 321 20.17 -17.14 -0.25
CA ASP A 321 20.67 -16.78 1.09
C ASP A 321 19.59 -16.11 1.94
N LEU A 322 18.88 -15.10 1.38
CA LEU A 322 17.79 -14.41 2.08
C LEU A 322 16.66 -15.37 2.51
N LYS A 323 16.35 -16.38 1.69
CA LYS A 323 15.35 -17.40 2.01
C LYS A 323 15.86 -18.41 3.04
N ALA A 324 17.09 -18.88 2.90
CA ALA A 324 17.69 -19.85 3.81
C ALA A 324 17.83 -19.30 5.24
N ARG A 325 18.01 -17.98 5.36
CA ARG A 325 18.11 -17.24 6.62
C ARG A 325 16.77 -16.73 7.16
N ALA A 326 15.64 -17.22 6.65
CA ALA A 326 14.34 -16.80 7.15
C ALA A 326 14.21 -17.04 8.67
N GLY A 327 13.67 -16.05 9.39
CA GLY A 327 13.53 -16.07 10.84
C GLY A 327 14.83 -16.00 11.66
N SER A 328 16.00 -15.80 11.02
CA SER A 328 17.30 -15.78 11.70
C SER A 328 17.61 -14.48 12.48
N CYS A 329 16.84 -13.42 12.28
CA CYS A 329 17.02 -12.13 12.96
C CYS A 329 15.79 -11.76 13.81
N PRO A 330 15.50 -12.46 14.94
CA PRO A 330 14.25 -12.29 15.68
C PRO A 330 14.17 -11.02 16.55
N ALA A 331 15.26 -10.26 16.70
CA ALA A 331 15.30 -9.03 17.50
C ALA A 331 15.51 -7.79 16.62
N LEU A 332 14.78 -6.71 16.89
CA LEU A 332 14.89 -5.40 16.25
C LEU A 332 15.73 -4.43 17.10
#